data_AF-A0A4R7LVH0-F1
#
_entry.id   AF-A0A4R7LVH0-F1
#
_cell.length_a   1.000
_cell.length_b   1.000
_cell.length_c   1.000
_cell.angle_alpha   90.00
_cell.angle_beta   90.00
_cell.angle_gamma   90.00
#
_symmetry.space_group_name_H-M   'P 1'
#
loop_
_entity.id
_entity.type
_entity.pdbx_description
1 polymer ?
#
loop_
_entity_poly.entity_id
_entity_poly.type
_entity_poly.pdbx_seq_one_letter_code
_entity_poly.pdbx_strand_id
1 'polypeptide(L)'
;MSTDDALLKQASIKTQDSTLVATFDIDGAIPESGAYVVGLMGATPDYSTQRRLCIEFMNGEAIACYAFNRDQGIEEDYDLSGVSHSENTITGSFPATALNGLGKGHVLSAFSEADGREFQHGVPVEEAL
;
A
#
# COMPACT_ATOMS: atom_id res chain seq x y z
N MET A 1 -19.85 11.14 7.85
CA MET A 1 -18.76 11.27 6.87
C MET A 1 -18.96 10.19 5.84
N SER A 2 -18.95 10.53 4.54
CA SER A 2 -18.97 9.52 3.48
C SER A 2 -17.55 8.99 3.36
N THR A 3 -17.34 7.69 3.53
CA THR A 3 -16.07 7.03 3.20
C THR A 3 -15.81 7.02 1.68
N ASP A 4 -16.77 7.49 0.88
CA ASP A 4 -16.65 7.68 -0.58
C ASP A 4 -15.60 8.73 -0.99
N ASP A 5 -15.01 9.46 -0.04
CA ASP A 5 -14.07 10.56 -0.28
C ASP A 5 -12.60 10.09 -0.37
N ALA A 6 -12.27 8.80 -0.40
CA ALA A 6 -10.87 8.33 -0.48
C ALA A 6 -10.68 7.14 -1.43
N LEU A 7 -11.39 7.11 -2.56
CA LEU A 7 -11.35 5.95 -3.46
C LEU A 7 -10.02 5.85 -4.20
N LEU A 8 -9.32 4.74 -4.08
CA LEU A 8 -8.09 4.45 -4.82
C LEU A 8 -8.38 4.43 -6.33
N LYS A 9 -7.82 5.39 -7.06
CA LYS A 9 -7.98 5.53 -8.52
C LYS A 9 -6.88 4.81 -9.27
N GLN A 10 -5.66 4.98 -8.80
CA GLN A 10 -4.47 4.46 -9.44
C GLN A 10 -3.40 4.20 -8.39
N ALA A 11 -2.58 3.21 -8.65
CA ALA A 11 -1.33 3.02 -7.92
C ALA A 11 -0.19 2.87 -8.92
N SER A 12 0.99 3.32 -8.52
CA SER A 12 2.22 3.11 -9.26
C SER A 12 3.35 2.76 -8.32
N ILE A 13 4.31 2.02 -8.83
CA ILE A 13 5.58 1.76 -8.15
C ILE A 13 6.75 2.14 -9.03
N LYS A 14 7.81 2.61 -8.37
CA LYS A 14 9.11 2.79 -9.00
C LYS A 14 10.20 2.31 -8.06
N THR A 15 11.23 1.70 -8.63
CA THR A 15 12.44 1.37 -7.86
C THR A 15 13.46 2.49 -8.06
N GLN A 16 13.96 3.06 -6.97
CA GLN A 16 15.05 4.03 -6.97
C GLN A 16 16.12 3.54 -6.01
N ASP A 17 17.28 3.17 -6.55
CA ASP A 17 18.38 2.53 -5.82
C ASP A 17 17.93 1.25 -5.08
N SER A 18 17.81 1.33 -3.75
CA SER A 18 17.36 0.22 -2.87
C SER A 18 16.00 0.49 -2.22
N THR A 19 15.25 1.44 -2.76
CA THR A 19 13.95 1.87 -2.25
C THR A 19 12.88 1.64 -3.32
N LEU A 20 11.82 0.96 -2.92
CA LEU A 20 10.56 0.89 -3.65
C LEU A 20 9.69 2.06 -3.21
N VAL A 21 9.33 2.93 -4.13
CA VAL A 21 8.40 4.04 -3.86
C VAL A 21 7.05 3.67 -4.45
N ALA A 22 6.06 3.48 -3.58
CA ALA A 22 4.66 3.28 -3.95
C ALA A 22 3.92 4.61 -3.88
N THR A 23 3.22 4.96 -4.95
CA THR A 23 2.35 6.15 -5.03
C THR A 23 0.92 5.70 -5.26
N PHE A 24 0.00 6.22 -4.46
CA PHE A 24 -1.41 5.93 -4.49
C PHE A 24 -2.17 7.23 -4.72
N ASP A 25 -2.89 7.31 -5.84
CA ASP A 25 -3.79 8.43 -6.11
C ASP A 25 -5.20 8.03 -5.69
N ILE A 26 -5.81 8.86 -4.85
CA ILE A 26 -7.18 8.70 -4.37
C ILE A 26 -8.10 9.77 -4.97
N ASP A 27 -9.37 9.46 -5.09
CA ASP A 27 -10.42 10.45 -5.27
C ASP A 27 -10.77 11.04 -3.91
N GLY A 28 -10.84 12.37 -3.83
CA GLY A 28 -11.04 13.10 -2.56
C GLY A 28 -9.77 13.18 -1.69
N ALA A 29 -9.91 12.96 -0.38
CA ALA A 29 -8.85 13.09 0.62
C ALA A 29 -8.90 12.00 1.70
N ILE A 30 -7.78 11.81 2.40
CA ILE A 30 -7.69 10.86 3.51
C ILE A 30 -8.75 11.20 4.57
N PRO A 31 -9.53 10.22 5.08
CA PRO A 31 -10.57 10.49 6.05
C PRO A 31 -10.03 11.12 7.34
N GLU A 32 -10.62 12.24 7.76
CA GLU A 32 -10.27 12.95 9.01
C GLU A 32 -10.68 12.20 10.29
N SER A 33 -11.47 11.13 10.17
CA SER A 33 -11.85 10.28 11.30
C SER A 33 -11.88 8.81 10.92
N GLY A 34 -11.50 7.95 11.86
CA GLY A 34 -11.48 6.50 11.67
C GLY A 34 -10.14 6.02 11.13
N ALA A 35 -10.11 4.73 10.76
CA ALA A 35 -8.92 4.09 10.22
C ALA A 35 -9.01 4.00 8.69
N TYR A 36 -7.90 4.29 8.00
CA TYR A 36 -7.79 4.15 6.55
C TYR A 36 -6.45 3.51 6.20
N VAL A 37 -6.45 2.50 5.34
CA VAL A 37 -5.23 1.82 4.87
C VAL A 37 -5.20 1.89 3.36
N VAL A 38 -4.04 2.24 2.80
CA VAL A 38 -3.72 1.96 1.39
C VAL A 38 -2.55 1.01 1.33
N GLY A 39 -2.53 0.14 0.32
CA GLY A 39 -1.43 -0.77 0.19
C GLY A 39 -1.33 -1.49 -1.13
N LEU A 40 -0.22 -2.20 -1.29
CA LEU A 40 0.06 -3.11 -2.38
C LEU A 40 -0.08 -4.54 -1.88
N MET A 41 -0.73 -5.38 -2.67
CA MET A 41 -0.71 -6.83 -2.56
C MET A 41 0.15 -7.39 -3.69
N GLY A 42 1.30 -7.95 -3.32
CA GLY A 42 2.17 -8.71 -4.20
C GLY A 42 1.99 -10.21 -3.97
N ALA A 43 1.90 -10.99 -5.03
CA ALA A 43 1.78 -12.45 -4.94
C ALA A 43 2.63 -13.18 -5.98
N THR A 44 3.09 -14.38 -5.67
CA THR A 44 3.67 -15.29 -6.67
C THR A 44 2.60 -15.65 -7.72
N PRO A 45 2.98 -16.08 -8.94
CA PRO A 45 2.01 -16.41 -9.99
C PRO A 45 0.98 -17.48 -9.58
N ASP A 46 1.35 -18.37 -8.67
CA ASP A 46 0.51 -19.44 -8.12
C ASP A 46 -0.16 -19.07 -6.79
N TYR A 47 -0.01 -17.83 -6.33
CA TYR A 47 -0.53 -17.30 -5.06
C TYR A 47 -0.05 -18.04 -3.80
N SER A 48 0.98 -18.88 -3.91
CA SER A 48 1.57 -19.61 -2.78
C SER A 48 2.29 -18.70 -1.79
N THR A 49 2.74 -17.51 -2.25
CA THR A 49 3.27 -16.45 -1.39
C THR A 49 2.57 -15.14 -1.63
N GLN A 50 2.22 -14.46 -0.53
CA GLN A 50 1.56 -13.15 -0.54
C GLN A 50 2.25 -12.16 0.41
N ARG A 51 2.49 -10.95 -0.09
CA ARG A 51 3.06 -9.82 0.63
C ARG A 51 2.12 -8.64 0.56
N ARG A 52 1.86 -8.01 1.70
CA ARG A 52 1.16 -6.72 1.74
C ARG A 52 2.15 -5.63 2.13
N LEU A 53 2.19 -4.53 1.40
CA LEU A 53 2.86 -3.31 1.82
C LEU A 53 1.77 -2.31 2.16
N CYS A 54 1.78 -1.77 3.37
CA CYS A 54 0.67 -0.99 3.90
C CYS A 54 1.16 0.35 4.43
N ILE A 55 0.31 1.37 4.27
CA ILE A 55 0.38 2.64 4.97
C ILE A 55 -0.97 2.81 5.67
N GLU A 56 -0.94 2.96 6.99
CA GLU A 56 -2.13 3.13 7.81
C GLU A 56 -2.24 4.56 8.33
N PHE A 57 -3.45 5.09 8.25
CA PHE A 57 -3.85 6.39 8.73
C PHE A 57 -4.91 6.24 9.82
N MET A 58 -4.81 7.09 10.84
CA MET A 58 -5.81 7.23 11.89
C MET A 58 -6.17 8.70 12.03
N ASN A 59 -7.43 9.03 11.78
CA ASN A 59 -7.95 10.40 11.83
C ASN A 59 -7.11 11.37 10.96
N GLY A 60 -6.83 10.98 9.71
CA GLY A 60 -6.08 11.79 8.75
C GLY A 60 -4.55 11.72 8.88
N GLU A 61 -4.01 11.17 9.98
CA GLU A 61 -2.57 11.15 10.25
C GLU A 61 -1.98 9.77 9.97
N ALA A 62 -0.83 9.71 9.30
CA ALA A 62 -0.11 8.45 9.08
C ALA A 62 0.42 7.91 10.43
N ILE A 63 0.07 6.66 10.76
CA ILE A 63 0.44 6.02 12.03
C ILE A 63 1.28 4.74 11.85
N ALA A 64 1.23 4.10 10.68
CA ALA A 64 2.09 2.95 10.39
C ALA A 64 2.49 2.87 8.91
N CYS A 65 3.68 2.30 8.66
CA CYS A 65 4.19 1.91 7.35
C CYS A 65 4.86 0.55 7.53
N TYR A 66 4.36 -0.50 6.88
CA TYR A 66 4.80 -1.87 7.17
C TYR A 66 4.66 -2.82 5.99
N ALA A 67 5.37 -3.95 6.06
CA ALA A 67 5.12 -5.11 5.21
C ALA A 67 4.60 -6.27 6.03
N PHE A 68 3.58 -6.97 5.53
CA PHE A 68 3.09 -8.20 6.11
C PHE A 68 3.34 -9.39 5.18
N ASN A 69 4.08 -10.37 5.67
CA ASN A 69 4.18 -11.67 5.04
C ASN A 69 3.07 -12.58 5.53
N ARG A 70 2.11 -12.87 4.65
CA ARG A 70 1.00 -13.74 5.01
C ARG A 70 1.43 -15.17 5.32
N ASP A 71 2.43 -15.69 4.62
CA ASP A 71 2.83 -17.09 4.76
C ASP A 71 3.57 -17.36 6.07
N GLN A 72 4.35 -16.37 6.51
CA GLN A 72 5.14 -16.46 7.74
C GLN A 72 4.41 -15.86 8.94
N GLY A 73 3.34 -15.09 8.72
CA GLY A 73 2.66 -14.33 9.77
C GLY A 73 3.58 -13.29 10.41
N ILE A 74 4.52 -12.74 9.64
CA ILE A 74 5.52 -11.77 10.11
C ILE A 74 5.16 -10.39 9.56
N GLU A 75 5.13 -9.42 10.47
CA GLU A 75 5.05 -8.00 10.16
C GLU A 75 6.45 -7.38 10.30
N GLU A 76 6.80 -6.53 9.34
CA GLU A 76 8.01 -5.73 9.34
C GLU A 76 7.62 -4.25 9.30
N ASP A 77 7.86 -3.55 10.40
CA ASP A 77 7.63 -2.11 10.51
C ASP A 77 8.74 -1.31 9.84
N TYR A 78 8.34 -0.23 9.17
CA TYR A 78 9.23 0.73 8.54
C TYR A 78 9.04 2.13 9.13
N ASP A 79 10.03 2.99 8.88
CA ASP A 79 10.03 4.35 9.41
C ASP A 79 8.95 5.20 8.71
N LEU A 80 8.11 5.87 9.52
CA LEU A 80 7.06 6.77 9.04
C LEU A 80 7.60 7.97 8.25
N SER A 81 8.86 8.35 8.41
CA SER A 81 9.50 9.38 7.59
C SER A 81 9.56 9.01 6.09
N GLY A 82 9.37 7.74 5.75
CA GLY A 82 9.19 7.26 4.38
C GLY A 82 7.80 7.52 3.80
N VAL A 83 6.84 7.98 4.61
CA VAL A 83 5.47 8.30 4.21
C VAL A 83 5.32 9.81 4.03
N SER A 84 4.68 10.19 2.93
CA SER A 84 4.21 11.56 2.70
C SER A 84 2.87 11.52 1.99
N HIS A 85 2.05 12.54 2.21
CA HIS A 85 0.79 12.67 1.47
C HIS A 85 0.47 14.14 1.20
N SER A 86 -0.26 14.37 0.12
CA SER A 86 -0.99 15.60 -0.17
C SER A 86 -2.48 15.37 0.09
N GLU A 87 -3.35 16.24 -0.42
CA GLU A 87 -4.81 16.03 -0.36
C GLU A 87 -5.20 14.68 -0.97
N ASN A 88 -4.71 14.36 -2.16
CA ASN A 88 -5.21 13.23 -2.97
C ASN A 88 -4.13 12.23 -3.42
N THR A 89 -2.89 12.38 -2.98
CA THR A 89 -1.80 11.46 -3.31
C THR A 89 -1.10 11.02 -2.04
N ILE A 90 -0.90 9.72 -1.88
CA ILE A 90 -0.17 9.11 -0.77
C ILE A 90 1.08 8.44 -1.35
N THR A 91 2.24 8.69 -0.75
CA THR A 91 3.51 8.08 -1.14
C THR A 91 4.12 7.35 0.06
N GLY A 92 4.49 6.09 -0.14
CA GLY A 92 5.24 5.30 0.83
C GLY A 92 6.56 4.79 0.26
N SER A 93 7.61 4.91 1.05
CA SER A 93 8.94 4.39 0.73
C SER A 93 9.18 3.09 1.52
N PHE A 94 9.41 2.02 0.79
CA PHE A 94 9.68 0.68 1.33
C PHE A 94 11.08 0.25 0.91
N PRO A 95 11.77 -0.60 1.68
CA PRO A 95 12.95 -1.29 1.17
C PRO A 95 12.60 -2.06 -0.11
N ALA A 96 13.46 -2.04 -1.12
CA ALA A 96 13.25 -2.84 -2.34
C ALA A 96 13.11 -4.34 -2.05
N THR A 97 13.66 -4.78 -0.91
CA THR A 97 13.53 -6.15 -0.42
C THR A 97 12.12 -6.52 0.04
N ALA A 98 11.22 -5.56 0.21
CA ALA A 98 9.86 -5.81 0.69
C ALA A 98 9.00 -6.64 -0.30
N LEU A 99 9.38 -6.66 -1.59
CA LEU A 99 8.79 -7.53 -2.61
C LEU A 99 9.66 -8.76 -2.95
N ASN A 100 10.74 -9.01 -2.21
CA ASN A 100 11.59 -10.18 -2.45
C ASN A 100 10.81 -11.49 -2.27
N GLY A 101 11.13 -12.47 -3.11
CA GLY A 101 10.52 -13.80 -3.09
C GLY A 101 9.26 -13.93 -3.95
N LEU A 102 8.71 -12.84 -4.49
CA LEU A 102 7.57 -12.91 -5.42
C LEU A 102 7.96 -13.43 -6.82
N GLY A 103 9.23 -13.28 -7.21
CA GLY A 103 9.78 -13.80 -8.45
C GLY A 103 9.32 -13.06 -9.71
N LYS A 104 9.68 -13.61 -10.88
CA LYS A 104 9.25 -13.08 -12.18
C LYS A 104 7.79 -13.45 -12.44
N GLY A 105 7.05 -12.52 -13.03
CA GLY A 105 5.63 -12.71 -13.36
C GLY A 105 4.72 -12.66 -12.13
N HIS A 106 5.19 -12.07 -11.04
CA HIS A 106 4.38 -11.82 -9.87
C HIS A 106 3.13 -11.00 -10.22
N VAL A 107 2.09 -11.15 -9.42
CA VAL A 107 0.90 -10.33 -9.51
C VAL A 107 1.07 -9.18 -8.53
N LEU A 108 0.83 -7.96 -8.98
CA LEU A 108 0.81 -6.78 -8.15
C LEU A 108 -0.53 -6.05 -8.34
N SER A 109 -1.18 -5.75 -7.23
CA SER A 109 -2.41 -4.97 -7.20
C SER A 109 -2.42 -4.06 -5.99
N ALA A 110 -3.16 -2.97 -6.04
CA ALA A 110 -3.38 -2.09 -4.90
C ALA A 110 -4.78 -2.31 -4.30
N PHE A 111 -4.90 -1.94 -3.04
CA PHE A 111 -6.12 -2.07 -2.25
C PHE A 111 -6.25 -0.89 -1.28
N SER A 112 -7.45 -0.70 -0.76
CA SER A 112 -7.72 0.17 0.37
C SER A 112 -8.66 -0.49 1.38
N GLU A 113 -8.49 -0.16 2.65
CA GLU A 113 -9.37 -0.58 3.75
C GLU A 113 -9.83 0.65 4.54
N ALA A 114 -11.05 0.61 5.07
CA ALA A 114 -11.60 1.64 5.93
C ALA A 114 -12.28 1.02 7.15
N ASP A 115 -11.95 1.49 8.35
CA ASP A 115 -12.47 1.00 9.64
C ASP A 115 -12.40 -0.53 9.78
N GLY A 116 -11.28 -1.12 9.34
CA GLY A 116 -11.02 -2.56 9.40
C GLY A 116 -11.84 -3.39 8.40
N ARG A 117 -12.42 -2.75 7.38
CA ARG A 117 -13.15 -3.43 6.30
C ARG A 117 -12.46 -3.17 4.97
N GLU A 118 -12.42 -4.20 4.13
CA GLU A 118 -11.99 -4.03 2.74
C GLU A 118 -12.90 -3.00 2.06
N PHE A 119 -12.27 -1.98 1.49
CA PHE A 119 -12.97 -0.90 0.78
C PHE A 119 -12.80 -1.05 -0.73
N GLN A 120 -11.58 -1.29 -1.20
CA GLN A 120 -11.29 -1.65 -2.60
C GLN A 120 -10.17 -2.69 -2.68
N HIS A 121 -10.20 -3.53 -3.71
CA HIS A 121 -9.14 -4.50 -4.01
C HIS A 121 -8.90 -4.62 -5.52
N GLY A 122 -7.76 -5.16 -5.91
CA GLY A 122 -7.47 -5.49 -7.31
C GLY A 122 -7.26 -4.28 -8.21
N VAL A 123 -6.97 -3.09 -7.64
CA VAL A 123 -6.68 -1.89 -8.42
C VAL A 123 -5.35 -2.10 -9.16
N PRO A 124 -5.29 -1.90 -10.49
CA PRO A 124 -4.05 -2.09 -11.25
C PRO A 124 -2.91 -1.19 -10.74
N VAL A 125 -1.70 -1.73 -10.77
CA VAL A 125 -0.48 -1.00 -10.40
C VAL A 125 0.37 -0.81 -11.64
N GLU A 126 0.76 0.43 -11.90
CA GLU A 126 1.75 0.72 -12.95
C GLU A 126 3.15 0.49 -12.40
N GLU A 127 3.91 -0.38 -13.07
CA GLU A 127 5.26 -0.75 -12.67
C GLU A 127 6.31 -0.03 -13.52
N ALA A 128 7.05 0.91 -12.93
CA ALA A 128 8.26 1.51 -13.50
C ALA A 128 9.49 0.93 -12.79
N LEU A 129 9.72 -0.37 -13.02
CA LEU A 129 10.82 -1.17 -12.44
C LEU A 129 12.12 -1.10 -13.25
#